data_AF-A0A2K3L408-F1
#
_entry.id   AF-A0A2K3L408-F1
#
_cell.length_a   1.000
_cell.length_b   1.000
_cell.length_c   1.000
_cell.angle_alpha   90.00
_cell.angle_beta   90.00
_cell.angle_gamma   90.00
#
_symmetry.space_group_name_H-M   'P 1'
#
loop_
_entity.id
_entity.type
_entity.pdbx_description
1 polymer ?
#
loop_
_entity_poly.entity_id
_entity_poly.type
_entity_poly.pdbx_seq_one_letter_code
_entity_poly.pdbx_strand_id
1 'polypeptide(L)'
;MLKFLRKILSLQLKDCIKKRSEHGKNLVAVQLPNCNVCVEENKQCNCDHIIVEDRKNTSVVEGANVDVNADSSFVHAVINMVGMLIGLGQLSTPYAVEKGGWASAFLLVGLGVMCAYTSHILGKCLEKNPNLASYVDIGNQAFGSKGRCIVATFIYMEIFMALVSYTISLHDNLIIVFLGTHLKLKLAMLSTSQILTLVAILIALPSLWIRDMSSISFLSTGGILMSLLIFMCVAVTAIFGDVQANNHSIPALKLHNIPSISGLYVFGYGGHIVFPDLYKSMKNPSKFTKVYYMSPFN
;
A
#
# COMPACT_ATOMS: atom_id res chain seq x y z
N MET A 1 14.60 -16.02 -10.25
CA MET A 1 14.52 -14.56 -10.04
C MET A 1 14.90 -13.76 -11.29
N LEU A 2 16.16 -13.74 -11.75
CA LEU A 2 16.60 -12.93 -12.91
C LEU A 2 15.83 -13.18 -14.23
N LYS A 3 15.52 -14.44 -14.56
CA LYS A 3 14.73 -14.79 -15.76
C LYS A 3 13.29 -14.27 -15.69
N PHE A 4 12.72 -14.21 -14.49
CA PHE A 4 11.37 -13.72 -14.25
C PHE A 4 11.33 -12.19 -14.24
N LEU A 5 12.32 -11.54 -13.61
CA LEU A 5 12.56 -10.09 -13.71
C LEU A 5 12.72 -9.64 -15.16
N ARG A 6 13.50 -10.36 -15.99
CA ARG A 6 13.58 -10.10 -17.44
C ARG A 6 12.24 -10.29 -18.15
N LYS A 7 11.44 -11.28 -17.76
CA LYS A 7 10.13 -11.53 -18.36
C LYS A 7 9.11 -10.43 -18.00
N ILE A 8 9.12 -9.96 -16.76
CA ILE A 8 8.32 -8.80 -16.34
C ILE A 8 8.81 -7.54 -17.06
N LEU A 9 10.10 -7.23 -16.99
CA LEU A 9 10.66 -6.05 -17.68
C LEU A 9 10.36 -6.08 -19.20
N SER A 10 10.42 -7.25 -19.85
CA SER A 10 10.12 -7.34 -21.29
C SER A 10 8.64 -7.22 -21.62
N LEU A 11 7.74 -7.72 -20.78
CA LEU A 11 6.29 -7.49 -20.92
C LEU A 11 5.95 -6.01 -20.68
N GLN A 12 6.53 -5.40 -19.66
CA GLN A 12 6.35 -3.98 -19.33
C GLN A 12 6.94 -3.05 -20.41
N LEU A 13 8.11 -3.39 -20.96
CA LEU A 13 8.69 -2.67 -22.08
C LEU A 13 7.78 -2.76 -23.32
N LYS A 14 7.18 -3.94 -23.58
CA LYS A 14 6.22 -4.12 -24.67
C LYS A 14 4.93 -3.31 -24.46
N ASP A 15 4.37 -3.30 -23.26
CA ASP A 15 3.18 -2.49 -22.93
C ASP A 15 3.47 -1.00 -22.97
N CYS A 16 4.67 -0.57 -22.56
CA CYS A 16 5.12 0.81 -22.66
C CYS A 16 5.34 1.24 -24.12
N ILE A 17 5.91 0.38 -24.96
CA ILE A 17 6.08 0.63 -26.40
C ILE A 17 4.71 0.67 -27.10
N LYS A 18 3.79 -0.24 -26.75
CA LYS A 18 2.43 -0.29 -27.30
C LYS A 18 1.65 0.98 -26.97
N LYS A 19 1.68 1.44 -25.71
CA LYS A 19 1.03 2.71 -25.31
C LYS A 19 1.72 3.95 -25.87
N ARG A 20 3.03 3.93 -26.11
CA ARG A 20 3.74 4.98 -26.87
C ARG A 20 3.25 5.04 -28.33
N SER A 21 2.97 3.89 -28.94
CA SER A 21 2.42 3.80 -30.30
C SER A 21 0.95 4.26 -30.37
N GLU A 22 0.12 3.95 -29.36
CA GLU A 22 -1.24 4.48 -29.26
C GLU A 22 -1.26 5.99 -28.98
N HIS A 23 -0.39 6.49 -28.10
CA HIS A 23 -0.29 7.93 -27.83
C HIS A 23 0.29 8.71 -29.02
N GLY A 24 1.18 8.10 -29.81
CA GLY A 24 1.66 8.66 -31.08
C GLY A 24 0.62 8.62 -32.21
N LYS A 25 -0.37 7.72 -32.14
CA LYS A 25 -1.52 7.66 -33.08
C LYS A 25 -2.68 8.56 -32.65
N ASN A 26 -2.86 8.79 -31.35
CA ASN A 26 -3.87 9.69 -30.78
C ASN A 26 -3.46 11.18 -30.78
N LEU A 27 -2.32 11.51 -31.40
CA LEU A 27 -1.92 12.89 -31.72
C LEU A 27 -2.55 13.41 -33.02
N VAL A 28 -3.52 12.68 -33.58
CA VAL A 28 -4.35 13.14 -34.70
C VAL A 28 -5.80 13.25 -34.21
N ALA A 29 -6.28 14.49 -34.13
CA ALA A 29 -7.66 14.95 -33.93
C ALA A 29 -8.40 14.54 -32.63
N VAL A 30 -8.25 15.37 -31.58
CA VAL A 30 -9.33 15.55 -30.60
C VAL A 30 -10.29 16.59 -31.17
N GLN A 31 -11.36 16.12 -31.82
CA GLN A 31 -12.50 16.96 -32.20
C GLN A 31 -13.41 17.06 -30.96
N LEU A 32 -13.29 18.16 -30.20
CA LEU A 32 -14.30 18.55 -29.20
C LEU A 32 -15.44 19.30 -29.93
N PRO A 33 -16.71 18.91 -29.75
CA PRO A 33 -17.81 19.66 -30.34
C PRO A 33 -18.00 20.96 -29.56
N ASN A 34 -17.72 22.08 -30.23
CA ASN A 34 -17.94 23.47 -29.81
C ASN A 34 -17.10 24.04 -28.64
N CYS A 35 -15.80 24.25 -28.91
CA CYS A 35 -15.11 25.50 -28.55
C CYS A 35 -13.78 25.55 -29.32
N ASN A 36 -13.77 26.24 -30.47
CA ASN A 36 -12.55 26.36 -31.25
C ASN A 36 -11.67 27.49 -30.68
N VAL A 37 -10.56 27.08 -30.05
CA VAL A 37 -9.23 27.71 -30.06
C VAL A 37 -9.16 29.25 -29.82
N CYS A 38 -8.74 29.67 -28.62
CA CYS A 38 -8.10 30.98 -28.41
C CYS A 38 -6.56 30.79 -28.52
N VAL A 39 -5.94 31.21 -29.63
CA VAL A 39 -4.47 31.32 -29.80
C VAL A 39 -4.16 32.75 -30.22
N GLU A 40 -3.79 33.60 -29.27
CA GLU A 40 -2.74 34.63 -29.38
C GLU A 40 -2.64 35.40 -28.04
N GLU A 41 -1.42 35.78 -27.68
CA GLU A 41 -1.10 36.47 -26.43
C GLU A 41 -1.92 37.77 -26.29
N ASN A 42 -2.47 37.97 -25.08
CA ASN A 42 -3.02 39.23 -24.56
C ASN A 42 -4.52 39.58 -24.79
N LYS A 43 -5.46 38.66 -24.51
CA LYS A 43 -6.84 39.00 -24.04
C LYS A 43 -7.58 37.81 -23.39
N GLN A 44 -8.38 38.10 -22.35
CA GLN A 44 -9.19 37.16 -21.54
C GLN A 44 -10.35 36.56 -22.37
N CYS A 45 -10.46 35.23 -22.46
CA CYS A 45 -11.63 34.55 -23.05
C CYS A 45 -12.70 34.29 -21.96
N ASN A 46 -13.92 34.82 -22.14
CA ASN A 46 -15.09 34.60 -21.27
C ASN A 46 -16.11 33.72 -22.00
N CYS A 47 -16.54 32.60 -21.39
CA CYS A 47 -17.56 31.72 -21.94
C CYS A 47 -18.74 31.62 -20.95
N ASP A 48 -19.82 32.35 -21.24
CA ASP A 48 -21.03 32.41 -20.41
C ASP A 48 -22.25 31.73 -21.09
N HIS A 49 -22.98 30.93 -20.28
CA HIS A 49 -24.35 30.38 -20.42
C HIS A 49 -24.66 29.39 -21.58
N ILE A 50 -25.35 28.25 -21.33
CA ILE A 50 -26.81 28.09 -21.21
C ILE A 50 -27.22 26.89 -20.31
N ILE A 51 -28.35 27.06 -19.61
CA ILE A 51 -29.07 26.16 -18.68
C ILE A 51 -30.01 25.19 -19.42
N VAL A 52 -30.20 23.96 -18.91
CA VAL A 52 -31.47 23.20 -19.03
C VAL A 52 -31.83 22.63 -17.65
N GLU A 53 -33.01 23.03 -17.15
CA GLU A 53 -33.66 22.64 -15.90
C GLU A 53 -34.73 21.57 -16.20
N ASP A 54 -34.91 20.56 -15.34
CA ASP A 54 -36.24 20.03 -14.99
C ASP A 54 -36.24 19.41 -13.58
N ARG A 55 -37.39 19.50 -12.92
CA ARG A 55 -37.67 19.66 -11.50
C ARG A 55 -38.73 18.66 -11.05
N LYS A 56 -38.63 18.14 -9.81
CA LYS A 56 -39.72 17.71 -8.87
C LYS A 56 -39.05 17.01 -7.67
N ASN A 57 -39.27 17.30 -6.39
CA ASN A 57 -40.28 18.10 -5.69
C ASN A 57 -39.72 18.51 -4.31
N THR A 58 -40.07 19.70 -3.86
CA THR A 58 -39.76 20.27 -2.53
C THR A 58 -40.67 19.69 -1.44
N SER A 59 -40.09 19.40 -0.27
CA SER A 59 -40.75 19.61 1.03
C SER A 59 -39.70 19.87 2.10
N VAL A 60 -39.78 21.06 2.70
CA VAL A 60 -38.99 21.51 3.85
C VAL A 60 -39.64 20.96 5.12
N VAL A 61 -38.92 20.15 5.89
CA VAL A 61 -39.12 19.97 7.34
C VAL A 61 -37.75 19.80 8.00
N GLU A 62 -37.53 20.61 9.01
CA GLU A 62 -36.36 20.73 9.87
C GLU A 62 -36.21 19.52 10.80
N GLY A 63 -34.98 19.00 10.97
CA GLY A 63 -34.70 17.92 11.93
C GLY A 63 -33.41 17.16 11.66
N ALA A 64 -32.37 17.47 12.44
CA ALA A 64 -31.17 16.68 12.75
C ALA A 64 -30.85 15.45 11.85
N ASN A 65 -29.87 15.60 10.95
CA ASN A 65 -29.11 14.47 10.43
C ASN A 65 -27.64 14.62 10.81
N VAL A 66 -27.31 14.00 11.94
CA VAL A 66 -25.96 13.80 12.46
C VAL A 66 -25.10 13.03 11.43
N ASP A 67 -23.82 13.41 11.37
CA ASP A 67 -22.69 12.97 10.53
C ASP A 67 -22.37 11.46 10.43
N VAL A 68 -23.33 10.55 10.54
CA VAL A 68 -23.06 9.09 10.64
C VAL A 68 -22.40 8.50 9.38
N ASN A 69 -22.59 9.09 8.20
CA ASN A 69 -22.06 8.56 6.93
C ASN A 69 -20.68 9.11 6.51
N ALA A 70 -20.22 10.22 7.08
CA ALA A 70 -18.88 10.75 6.78
C ALA A 70 -17.80 10.02 7.59
N ASP A 71 -18.14 9.64 8.83
CA ASP A 71 -17.23 8.97 9.75
C ASP A 71 -16.95 7.52 9.36
N SER A 72 -17.95 6.80 8.83
CA SER A 72 -17.75 5.43 8.37
C SER A 72 -16.66 5.32 7.29
N SER A 73 -16.69 6.16 6.23
CA SER A 73 -15.67 6.14 5.17
C SER A 73 -14.26 6.50 5.68
N PHE A 74 -14.17 7.44 6.63
CA PHE A 74 -12.90 7.83 7.25
C PHE A 74 -12.33 6.69 8.11
N VAL A 75 -13.15 6.06 8.95
CA VAL A 75 -12.75 4.93 9.79
C VAL A 75 -12.32 3.73 8.95
N HIS A 76 -13.04 3.40 7.87
CA HIS A 76 -12.62 2.35 6.94
C HIS A 76 -11.27 2.66 6.29
N ALA A 77 -11.02 3.93 5.93
CA ALA A 77 -9.73 4.33 5.38
C ALA A 77 -8.59 4.22 6.39
N VAL A 78 -8.81 4.62 7.66
CA VAL A 78 -7.84 4.45 8.75
C VAL A 78 -7.57 2.97 8.99
N ILE A 79 -8.60 2.14 9.13
CA ILE A 79 -8.46 0.69 9.34
C ILE A 79 -7.70 0.04 8.19
N ASN A 80 -8.02 0.37 6.94
CA ASN A 80 -7.27 -0.11 5.78
C ASN A 80 -5.80 0.32 5.86
N MET A 81 -5.54 1.58 6.17
CA MET A 81 -4.18 2.09 6.29
C MET A 81 -3.38 1.39 7.41
N VAL A 82 -3.99 1.22 8.58
CA VAL A 82 -3.37 0.55 9.72
C VAL A 82 -3.09 -0.92 9.41
N GLY A 83 -4.05 -1.65 8.85
CA GLY A 83 -3.84 -3.06 8.50
C GLY A 83 -2.86 -3.29 7.36
N MET A 84 -2.59 -2.28 6.51
CA MET A 84 -1.53 -2.35 5.53
C MET A 84 -0.13 -2.13 6.14
N LEU A 85 -0.03 -1.36 7.21
CA LEU A 85 1.23 -1.12 7.93
C LEU A 85 1.53 -2.22 8.96
N ILE A 86 0.48 -2.82 9.54
CA ILE A 86 0.56 -4.00 10.39
C ILE A 86 0.86 -5.23 9.52
N GLY A 87 2.09 -5.74 9.61
CA GLY A 87 2.53 -6.86 8.77
C GLY A 87 3.94 -7.33 9.12
N LEU A 88 4.63 -7.91 8.13
CA LEU A 88 5.98 -8.45 8.31
C LEU A 88 7.02 -7.41 8.78
N GLY A 89 6.79 -6.13 8.52
CA GLY A 89 7.61 -5.04 9.05
C GLY A 89 7.67 -5.03 10.58
N GLN A 90 6.56 -5.33 11.25
CA GLN A 90 6.52 -5.37 12.71
C GLN A 90 7.32 -6.54 13.28
N LEU A 91 7.23 -7.72 12.65
CA LEU A 91 7.97 -8.91 13.09
C LEU A 91 9.48 -8.80 12.84
N SER A 92 9.88 -8.06 11.80
CA SER A 92 11.29 -7.85 11.46
C SER A 92 11.95 -6.69 12.22
N THR A 93 11.16 -5.79 12.83
CA THR A 93 11.65 -4.67 13.65
C THR A 93 12.51 -5.10 14.84
N PRO A 94 12.10 -6.04 15.73
CA PRO A 94 12.93 -6.47 16.85
C PRO A 94 14.23 -7.13 16.37
N TYR A 95 14.17 -7.93 15.31
CA TYR A 95 15.36 -8.50 14.66
C TYR A 95 16.30 -7.42 14.12
N ALA A 96 15.76 -6.38 13.49
CA ALA A 96 16.54 -5.25 13.00
C ALA A 96 17.23 -4.50 14.14
N VAL A 97 16.58 -4.30 15.29
CA VAL A 97 17.21 -3.70 16.49
C VAL A 97 18.30 -4.61 17.07
N GLU A 98 18.07 -5.92 17.14
CA GLU A 98 19.09 -6.89 17.61
C GLU A 98 20.35 -6.84 16.72
N LYS A 99 20.17 -6.78 15.39
CA LYS A 99 21.28 -6.74 14.42
C LYS A 99 21.94 -5.37 14.30
N GLY A 100 21.17 -4.29 14.42
CA GLY A 100 21.61 -2.90 14.26
C GLY A 100 22.13 -2.24 15.54
N GLY A 101 21.71 -2.72 16.70
CA GLY A 101 21.94 -2.09 18.00
C GLY A 101 20.83 -1.11 18.38
N TRP A 102 20.78 -0.71 19.65
CA TRP A 102 19.73 0.18 20.17
C TRP A 102 19.60 1.51 19.41
N ALA A 103 20.71 2.10 18.98
CA ALA A 103 20.70 3.35 18.24
C ALA A 103 20.10 3.21 16.83
N SER A 104 19.91 2.00 16.29
CA SER A 104 19.17 1.83 15.03
C SER A 104 17.68 2.13 15.17
N ALA A 105 17.14 2.19 16.39
CA ALA A 105 15.77 2.66 16.62
C ALA A 105 15.58 4.12 16.18
N PHE A 106 16.61 4.97 16.29
CA PHE A 106 16.55 6.33 15.77
C PHE A 106 16.43 6.36 14.24
N LEU A 107 17.02 5.39 13.56
CA LEU A 107 16.88 5.23 12.11
C LEU A 107 15.44 4.83 11.73
N LEU A 108 14.81 3.94 12.50
CA LEU A 108 13.39 3.58 12.32
C LEU A 108 12.51 4.84 12.41
N VAL A 109 12.66 5.63 13.48
CA VAL A 109 11.91 6.89 13.67
C VAL A 109 12.19 7.88 12.54
N GLY A 110 13.46 8.07 12.17
CA GLY A 110 13.84 8.97 11.08
C GLY A 110 13.23 8.57 9.74
N LEU A 111 13.22 7.27 9.41
CA LEU A 111 12.55 6.76 8.22
C LEU A 111 11.04 6.95 8.29
N GLY A 112 10.41 6.75 9.45
CA GLY A 112 8.99 7.03 9.68
C GLY A 112 8.63 8.50 9.38
N VAL A 113 9.40 9.45 9.91
CA VAL A 113 9.22 10.89 9.64
C VAL A 113 9.36 11.21 8.14
N MET A 114 10.33 10.61 7.45
CA MET A 114 10.51 10.79 6.01
C MET A 114 9.34 10.19 5.20
N CYS A 115 8.86 9.02 5.61
CA CYS A 115 7.66 8.40 5.07
C CYS A 115 6.43 9.28 5.29
N ALA A 116 6.31 9.93 6.44
CA ALA A 116 5.21 10.85 6.73
C ALA A 116 5.23 12.09 5.84
N TYR A 117 6.40 12.69 5.71
CA TYR A 117 6.58 13.86 4.86
C TYR A 117 6.27 13.55 3.38
N THR A 118 6.75 12.42 2.87
CA THR A 118 6.48 12.00 1.48
C THR A 118 5.00 11.68 1.24
N SER A 119 4.31 11.11 2.23
CA SER A 119 2.87 10.84 2.17
C SER A 119 2.04 12.14 2.12
N HIS A 120 2.45 13.15 2.89
CA HIS A 120 1.83 14.47 2.85
C HIS A 120 2.01 15.15 1.48
N ILE A 121 3.21 15.07 0.89
CA ILE A 121 3.44 15.58 -0.47
C ILE A 121 2.55 14.86 -1.48
N LEU A 122 2.42 13.54 -1.37
CA LEU A 122 1.59 12.75 -2.24
C LEU A 122 0.11 13.15 -2.15
N GLY A 123 -0.41 13.34 -0.93
CA GLY A 123 -1.76 13.86 -0.70
C GLY A 123 -1.98 15.20 -1.39
N LYS A 124 -1.06 16.16 -1.22
CA LYS A 124 -1.11 17.46 -1.92
C LYS A 124 -1.07 17.33 -3.44
N CYS A 125 -0.34 16.36 -3.98
CA CYS A 125 -0.29 16.11 -5.41
C CYS A 125 -1.65 15.65 -5.95
N LEU A 126 -2.32 14.75 -5.21
CA LEU A 126 -3.65 14.23 -5.54
C LEU A 126 -4.75 15.30 -5.38
N GLU A 127 -4.64 16.17 -4.37
CA GLU A 127 -5.52 17.32 -4.19
C GLU A 127 -5.43 18.30 -5.37
N LYS A 128 -4.22 18.58 -5.86
CA LYS A 128 -3.99 19.56 -6.94
C LYS A 128 -4.52 19.08 -8.30
N ASN A 129 -4.56 17.78 -8.54
CA ASN A 129 -5.01 17.21 -9.81
C ASN A 129 -5.90 15.99 -9.58
N PRO A 130 -7.24 16.16 -9.53
CA PRO A 130 -8.19 15.08 -9.26
C PRO A 130 -8.21 13.99 -10.35
N ASN A 131 -7.68 14.30 -11.54
CA ASN A 131 -7.54 13.36 -12.66
C ASN A 131 -6.47 12.27 -12.41
N LEU A 132 -5.56 12.47 -11.44
CA LEU A 132 -4.53 11.48 -11.12
C LEU A 132 -5.15 10.31 -10.36
N ALA A 133 -5.07 9.10 -10.93
CA ALA A 133 -5.70 7.91 -10.36
C ALA A 133 -4.73 6.95 -9.70
N SER A 134 -3.50 6.93 -10.17
CA SER A 134 -2.49 6.02 -9.69
C SER A 134 -1.16 6.73 -9.54
N TYR A 135 -0.27 6.13 -8.76
CA TYR A 135 1.10 6.60 -8.63
C TYR A 135 1.82 6.64 -10.00
N VAL A 136 1.43 5.75 -10.92
CA VAL A 136 1.91 5.71 -12.32
C VAL A 136 1.47 6.95 -13.11
N ASP A 137 0.27 7.47 -12.86
CA ASP A 137 -0.21 8.69 -13.52
C ASP A 137 0.51 9.93 -12.97
N ILE A 138 0.85 9.94 -11.68
CA ILE A 138 1.71 10.97 -11.09
C ILE A 138 3.08 10.98 -11.77
N GLY A 139 3.69 9.81 -11.96
CA GLY A 139 4.95 9.67 -12.70
C GLY A 139 4.85 10.13 -14.16
N ASN A 140 3.72 9.87 -14.81
CA ASN A 140 3.45 10.36 -16.16
C ASN A 140 3.30 11.89 -16.21
N GLN A 141 2.62 12.47 -15.23
CA GLN A 141 2.42 13.91 -15.15
C GLN A 141 3.74 14.65 -14.88
N ALA A 142 4.62 14.07 -14.06
CA ALA A 142 5.88 14.70 -13.68
C ALA A 142 6.98 14.55 -14.75
N PHE A 143 7.12 13.37 -15.37
CA PHE A 143 8.24 13.05 -16.28
C PHE A 143 7.81 12.45 -17.62
N GLY A 144 6.52 12.58 -17.98
CA GLY A 144 5.96 12.04 -19.21
C GLY A 144 5.98 10.51 -19.27
N SER A 145 5.90 9.96 -20.48
CA SER A 145 5.85 8.51 -20.70
C SER A 145 7.05 7.75 -20.12
N LYS A 146 8.22 8.38 -19.98
CA LYS A 146 9.39 7.75 -19.35
C LYS A 146 9.18 7.58 -17.85
N GLY A 147 8.69 8.62 -17.16
CA GLY A 147 8.31 8.54 -15.75
C GLY A 147 7.25 7.50 -15.48
N ARG A 148 6.23 7.43 -16.34
CA ARG A 148 5.17 6.40 -16.29
C ARG A 148 5.77 4.99 -16.24
N CYS A 149 6.70 4.70 -17.15
CA CYS A 149 7.33 3.37 -17.23
C CYS A 149 8.20 3.06 -16.01
N ILE A 150 9.00 4.03 -15.56
CA ILE A 150 9.91 3.87 -14.42
C ILE A 150 9.10 3.58 -13.16
N VAL A 151 8.09 4.41 -12.87
CA VAL A 151 7.24 4.26 -11.69
C VAL A 151 6.47 2.93 -11.72
N ALA A 152 5.86 2.58 -12.86
CA ALA A 152 5.18 1.30 -13.00
C ALA A 152 6.13 0.11 -12.72
N THR A 153 7.36 0.19 -13.22
CA THR A 153 8.37 -0.86 -13.00
C THR A 153 8.69 -1.04 -11.52
N PHE A 154 8.94 0.05 -10.79
CA PHE A 154 9.22 -0.02 -9.35
C PHE A 154 8.03 -0.55 -8.54
N ILE A 155 6.81 -0.10 -8.86
CA ILE A 155 5.57 -0.57 -8.21
C ILE A 155 5.38 -2.08 -8.41
N TYR A 156 5.53 -2.58 -9.63
CA TYR A 156 5.38 -4.01 -9.89
C TYR A 156 6.49 -4.84 -9.26
N MET A 157 7.74 -4.33 -9.21
CA MET A 157 8.82 -4.99 -8.48
C MET A 157 8.53 -5.05 -6.98
N GLU A 158 8.07 -3.95 -6.39
CA GLU A 158 7.72 -3.84 -4.98
C GLU A 158 6.62 -4.86 -4.61
N ILE A 159 5.50 -4.84 -5.34
CA ILE A 159 4.39 -5.79 -5.10
C ILE A 159 4.88 -7.24 -5.24
N PHE A 160 5.71 -7.54 -6.25
CA PHE A 160 6.24 -8.89 -6.43
C PHE A 160 7.16 -9.33 -5.28
N MET A 161 8.08 -8.46 -4.84
CA MET A 161 8.98 -8.74 -3.72
C MET A 161 8.22 -8.89 -2.40
N ALA A 162 7.18 -8.08 -2.18
CA ALA A 162 6.29 -8.20 -1.03
C ALA A 162 5.58 -9.55 -1.04
N LEU A 163 4.97 -9.96 -2.16
CA LEU A 163 4.30 -11.27 -2.29
C LEU A 163 5.24 -12.45 -2.03
N VAL A 164 6.48 -12.38 -2.54
CA VAL A 164 7.51 -13.39 -2.27
C VAL A 164 7.84 -13.42 -0.77
N SER A 165 8.00 -12.27 -0.14
CA SER A 165 8.31 -12.17 1.30
C SER A 165 7.19 -12.73 2.18
N TYR A 166 5.93 -12.40 1.87
CA TYR A 166 4.75 -13.00 2.53
C TYR A 166 4.68 -14.51 2.33
N THR A 167 5.01 -15.01 1.14
CA THR A 167 5.01 -16.44 0.86
C THR A 167 6.10 -17.19 1.64
N ILE A 168 7.31 -16.63 1.72
CA ILE A 168 8.41 -17.22 2.51
C ILE A 168 8.03 -17.24 3.98
N SER A 169 7.56 -16.10 4.51
CA SER A 169 7.13 -16.04 5.91
C SER A 169 6.00 -17.03 6.20
N LEU A 170 5.01 -17.15 5.33
CA LEU A 170 3.94 -18.12 5.47
C LEU A 170 4.49 -19.56 5.50
N HIS A 171 5.40 -19.90 4.59
CA HIS A 171 6.06 -21.20 4.55
C HIS A 171 6.81 -21.53 5.85
N ASP A 172 7.65 -20.61 6.32
CA ASP A 172 8.47 -20.79 7.52
C ASP A 172 7.59 -20.93 8.77
N ASN A 173 6.55 -20.10 8.90
CA ASN A 173 5.61 -20.18 10.02
C ASN A 173 4.79 -21.48 10.00
N LEU A 174 4.34 -21.93 8.82
CA LEU A 174 3.61 -23.20 8.69
C LEU A 174 4.48 -24.40 9.09
N ILE A 175 5.77 -24.40 8.78
CA ILE A 175 6.69 -25.46 9.22
C ILE A 175 6.76 -25.51 10.75
N ILE A 176 6.84 -24.36 11.42
CA ILE A 176 6.93 -24.27 12.88
C ILE A 176 5.61 -24.73 13.53
N VAL A 177 4.47 -24.28 13.02
CA VAL A 177 3.14 -24.63 13.58
C VAL A 177 2.82 -26.12 13.40
N PHE A 178 3.22 -26.71 12.28
CA PHE A 178 2.93 -28.11 11.95
C PHE A 178 4.11 -29.05 12.26
N LEU A 179 5.13 -28.56 12.98
CA LEU A 179 6.27 -29.37 13.41
C LEU A 179 5.76 -30.59 14.22
N GLY A 180 6.00 -31.80 13.71
CA GLY A 180 5.53 -33.05 14.34
C GLY A 180 4.26 -33.68 13.73
N THR A 181 3.59 -33.01 12.78
CA THR A 181 2.49 -33.64 12.03
C THR A 181 3.00 -34.28 10.73
N HIS A 182 3.10 -35.61 10.73
CA HIS A 182 3.48 -36.36 9.53
C HIS A 182 2.27 -36.57 8.61
N LEU A 183 1.88 -35.54 7.86
CA LEU A 183 0.92 -35.70 6.77
C LEU A 183 1.60 -36.46 5.62
N LYS A 184 1.38 -37.78 5.54
CA LYS A 184 1.79 -38.64 4.43
C LYS A 184 0.89 -38.41 3.21
N LEU A 185 0.99 -37.23 2.60
CA LEU A 185 0.32 -36.93 1.33
C LEU A 185 1.24 -37.29 0.16
N LYS A 186 1.03 -38.46 -0.43
CA LYS A 186 1.72 -38.96 -1.64
C LYS A 186 1.25 -38.26 -2.94
N LEU A 187 0.91 -36.97 -2.91
CA LEU A 187 0.26 -36.34 -4.07
C LEU A 187 1.22 -35.66 -5.06
N ALA A 188 2.50 -35.50 -4.74
CA ALA A 188 3.51 -35.02 -5.69
C ALA A 188 4.93 -35.28 -5.15
N MET A 189 5.97 -35.10 -5.98
CA MET A 189 7.39 -35.01 -5.59
C MET A 189 7.70 -33.78 -4.71
N LEU A 190 6.74 -33.31 -3.92
CA LEU A 190 6.80 -32.12 -3.09
C LEU A 190 6.84 -32.53 -1.62
N SER A 191 7.60 -31.79 -0.82
CA SER A 191 7.62 -31.96 0.63
C SER A 191 6.28 -31.54 1.25
N THR A 192 5.96 -32.09 2.44
CA THR A 192 4.72 -31.78 3.17
C THR A 192 4.55 -30.26 3.40
N SER A 193 5.63 -29.54 3.71
CA SER A 193 5.61 -28.08 3.91
C SER A 193 5.27 -27.31 2.63
N GLN A 194 5.76 -27.77 1.48
CA GLN A 194 5.45 -27.17 0.18
C GLN A 194 3.99 -27.38 -0.20
N ILE A 195 3.43 -28.57 0.06
CA ILE A 195 2.00 -28.86 -0.17
C ILE A 195 1.14 -27.95 0.72
N LEU A 196 1.49 -27.83 2.00
CA LEU A 196 0.76 -26.98 2.94
C LEU A 196 0.82 -25.50 2.54
N THR A 197 1.97 -25.03 2.08
CA THR A 197 2.14 -23.66 1.56
C THR A 197 1.29 -23.45 0.31
N LEU A 198 1.25 -24.41 -0.61
CA LEU A 198 0.42 -24.33 -1.82
C LEU A 198 -1.07 -24.26 -1.47
N VAL A 199 -1.52 -25.08 -0.53
CA VAL A 199 -2.91 -25.06 -0.02
C VAL A 199 -3.22 -23.71 0.61
N ALA A 200 -2.33 -23.16 1.45
CA ALA A 200 -2.52 -21.86 2.06
C ALA A 200 -2.60 -20.72 1.02
N ILE A 201 -1.75 -20.75 -0.01
CA ILE A 201 -1.85 -19.80 -1.14
C ILE A 201 -3.19 -19.95 -1.86
N LEU A 202 -3.65 -21.18 -2.09
CA LEU A 202 -4.93 -21.42 -2.77
C LEU A 202 -6.13 -20.90 -1.96
N ILE A 203 -6.07 -21.00 -0.62
CA ILE A 203 -7.07 -20.44 0.30
C ILE A 203 -7.01 -18.91 0.32
N ALA A 204 -5.81 -18.32 0.24
CA ALA A 204 -5.64 -16.86 0.17
C ALA A 204 -6.02 -16.30 -1.20
N LEU A 205 -5.94 -17.08 -2.27
CA LEU A 205 -6.20 -16.64 -3.65
C LEU A 205 -7.58 -15.97 -3.82
N PRO A 206 -8.69 -16.53 -3.29
CA PRO A 206 -10.01 -15.89 -3.23
C PRO A 206 -10.00 -14.43 -2.76
N SER A 207 -9.12 -14.07 -1.82
CA SER A 207 -9.07 -12.70 -1.28
C SER A 207 -8.57 -11.69 -2.31
N LEU A 208 -7.87 -12.13 -3.37
CA LEU A 208 -7.39 -11.26 -4.45
C LEU A 208 -8.52 -10.77 -5.38
N TRP A 209 -9.67 -11.45 -5.39
CA TRP A 209 -10.84 -11.01 -6.16
C TRP A 209 -11.67 -9.95 -5.43
N ILE A 210 -11.35 -9.67 -4.17
CA ILE A 210 -12.00 -8.61 -3.40
C ILE A 210 -11.51 -7.26 -3.92
N ARG A 211 -12.42 -6.53 -4.60
CA ARG A 211 -12.12 -5.20 -5.15
C ARG A 211 -12.73 -4.06 -4.34
N ASP A 212 -13.61 -4.38 -3.41
CA ASP A 212 -14.31 -3.38 -2.59
C ASP A 212 -13.52 -3.05 -1.32
N MET A 213 -13.31 -1.75 -1.09
CA MET A 213 -12.57 -1.24 0.06
C MET A 213 -13.22 -1.57 1.41
N SER A 214 -14.54 -1.78 1.42
CA SER A 214 -15.29 -2.23 2.61
C SER A 214 -14.92 -3.66 3.02
N SER A 215 -14.88 -4.58 2.05
CA SER A 215 -14.47 -5.97 2.28
C SER A 215 -13.00 -6.07 2.65
N ILE A 216 -12.14 -5.22 2.08
CA ILE A 216 -10.73 -5.09 2.49
C ILE A 216 -10.63 -4.58 3.94
N SER A 217 -11.49 -3.64 4.36
CA SER A 217 -11.53 -3.13 5.73
C SER A 217 -11.95 -4.19 6.74
N PHE A 218 -12.89 -5.06 6.38
CA PHE A 218 -13.27 -6.20 7.21
C PHE A 218 -12.09 -7.16 7.40
N LEU A 219 -11.39 -7.53 6.32
CA LEU A 219 -10.21 -8.38 6.39
C LEU A 219 -9.08 -7.72 7.20
N SER A 220 -8.85 -6.41 6.98
CA SER A 220 -7.90 -5.60 7.75
C SER A 220 -8.22 -5.60 9.24
N THR A 221 -9.49 -5.41 9.62
CA THR A 221 -9.93 -5.44 11.03
C THR A 221 -9.58 -6.78 11.68
N GLY A 222 -9.84 -7.89 10.99
CA GLY A 222 -9.44 -9.22 11.46
C GLY A 222 -7.93 -9.36 11.62
N GLY A 223 -7.15 -8.87 10.65
CA GLY A 223 -5.69 -8.86 10.70
C GLY A 223 -5.14 -8.03 11.87
N ILE A 224 -5.68 -6.83 12.10
CA ILE A 224 -5.31 -5.96 13.23
C ILE A 224 -5.60 -6.67 14.55
N LEU A 225 -6.78 -7.30 14.70
CA LEU A 225 -7.14 -8.04 15.91
C LEU A 225 -6.17 -9.21 16.16
N MET A 226 -5.83 -9.98 15.13
CA MET A 226 -4.87 -11.09 15.24
C MET A 226 -3.47 -10.58 15.62
N SER A 227 -3.02 -9.47 15.03
CA SER A 227 -1.75 -8.86 15.40
C SER A 227 -1.76 -8.38 16.85
N LEU A 228 -2.84 -7.74 17.32
CA LEU A 228 -2.98 -7.36 18.72
C LEU A 228 -2.91 -8.57 19.66
N LEU A 229 -3.56 -9.68 19.30
CA LEU A 229 -3.45 -10.93 20.07
C LEU A 229 -2.01 -11.43 20.14
N ILE A 230 -1.28 -11.42 19.02
CA ILE A 230 0.15 -11.80 19.00
C ILE A 230 0.97 -10.88 19.91
N PHE A 231 0.80 -9.55 19.81
CA PHE A 231 1.48 -8.59 20.68
C PHE A 231 1.18 -8.85 22.16
N MET A 232 -0.09 -9.09 22.51
CA MET A 232 -0.50 -9.41 23.87
C MET A 232 0.13 -10.71 24.36
N CYS A 233 0.13 -11.78 23.54
CA CYS A 233 0.79 -13.04 23.87
C CYS A 233 2.29 -12.86 24.12
N VAL A 234 2.99 -12.09 23.28
CA VAL A 234 4.41 -11.78 23.46
C VAL A 234 4.64 -10.98 24.75
N ALA A 235 3.82 -9.97 25.02
CA ALA A 235 3.93 -9.17 26.24
C ALA A 235 3.70 -9.99 27.51
N VAL A 236 2.66 -10.83 27.54
CA VAL A 236 2.38 -11.75 28.64
C VAL A 236 3.54 -12.74 28.83
N THR A 237 4.07 -13.30 27.75
CA THR A 237 5.22 -14.22 27.80
C THR A 237 6.48 -13.51 28.30
N ALA A 238 6.69 -12.24 27.96
CA ALA A 238 7.84 -11.47 28.43
C ALA A 238 7.75 -11.09 29.92
N ILE A 239 6.54 -10.86 30.43
CA ILE A 239 6.31 -10.45 31.84
C ILE A 239 6.22 -11.66 32.77
N PHE A 240 5.47 -12.69 32.36
CA PHE A 240 5.12 -13.83 33.20
C PHE A 240 5.80 -15.13 32.78
N GLY A 241 6.31 -15.22 31.56
CA GLY A 241 7.14 -16.34 31.16
C GLY A 241 8.49 -16.25 31.87
N ASP A 242 9.02 -17.39 32.30
CA ASP A 242 10.38 -17.51 32.83
C ASP A 242 11.40 -17.39 31.67
N VAL A 243 11.34 -16.26 30.95
CA VAL A 243 12.24 -15.94 29.85
C VAL A 243 13.54 -15.48 30.49
N GLN A 244 14.47 -16.42 30.67
CA GLN A 244 15.82 -16.06 31.10
C GLN A 244 16.41 -15.10 30.07
N ALA A 245 16.74 -13.89 30.54
CA ALA A 245 17.54 -12.96 29.76
C ALA A 245 18.91 -13.61 29.57
N ASN A 246 19.08 -14.32 28.45
CA ASN A 246 20.37 -14.82 28.03
C ASN A 246 21.36 -13.63 28.08
N ASN A 247 22.65 -13.86 28.40
CA ASN A 247 23.72 -12.85 28.41
C ASN A 247 23.97 -12.14 27.04
N HIS A 248 23.04 -12.25 26.10
CA HIS A 248 23.04 -11.57 24.82
C HIS A 248 22.68 -10.09 24.99
N SER A 249 23.67 -9.26 25.28
CA SER A 249 23.52 -7.80 25.26
C SER A 249 23.43 -7.29 23.83
N ILE A 250 22.36 -6.55 23.51
CA ILE A 250 22.27 -5.78 22.27
C ILE A 250 23.27 -4.61 22.36
N PRO A 251 24.21 -4.45 21.41
CA PRO A 251 25.17 -3.37 21.44
C PRO A 251 24.51 -2.02 21.15
N ALA A 252 25.22 -0.91 21.43
CA ALA A 252 24.70 0.42 21.15
C ALA A 252 24.45 0.65 19.64
N LEU A 253 25.41 0.30 18.77
CA LEU A 253 25.29 0.46 17.32
C LEU A 253 26.22 -0.51 16.57
N LYS A 254 25.75 -1.09 15.48
CA LYS A 254 26.51 -1.92 14.53
C LYS A 254 26.40 -1.33 13.12
N LEU A 255 27.26 -0.36 12.82
CA LEU A 255 27.23 0.39 11.55
C LEU A 255 27.26 -0.49 10.29
N HIS A 256 28.03 -1.60 10.32
CA HIS A 256 28.11 -2.54 9.20
C HIS A 256 26.75 -3.12 8.79
N ASN A 257 25.83 -3.32 9.75
CA ASN A 257 24.53 -3.92 9.48
C ASN A 257 23.46 -2.90 9.11
N ILE A 258 23.75 -1.60 9.26
CA ILE A 258 22.78 -0.50 9.03
C ILE A 258 22.16 -0.55 7.63
N PRO A 259 22.92 -0.72 6.52
CA PRO A 259 22.32 -0.80 5.19
C PRO A 259 21.35 -1.98 5.01
N SER A 260 21.61 -3.11 5.67
CA SER A 260 20.73 -4.27 5.61
C SER A 260 19.45 -4.03 6.41
N ILE A 261 19.57 -3.55 7.64
CA ILE A 261 18.39 -3.32 8.51
C ILE A 261 17.55 -2.11 8.08
N SER A 262 18.13 -1.12 7.39
CA SER A 262 17.36 -0.02 6.82
C SER A 262 16.33 -0.52 5.81
N GLY A 263 16.64 -1.58 5.05
CA GLY A 263 15.69 -2.20 4.14
C GLY A 263 14.50 -2.83 4.88
N LEU A 264 14.75 -3.47 6.03
CA LEU A 264 13.70 -4.05 6.88
C LEU A 264 12.77 -2.96 7.43
N TYR A 265 13.33 -1.83 7.89
CA TYR A 265 12.54 -0.69 8.36
C TYR A 265 11.75 -0.03 7.23
N VAL A 266 12.37 0.24 6.08
CA VAL A 266 11.67 0.84 4.91
C VAL A 266 10.52 -0.06 4.45
N PHE A 267 10.72 -1.38 4.43
CA PHE A 267 9.66 -2.32 4.06
C PHE A 267 8.44 -2.23 5.00
N GLY A 268 8.66 -1.99 6.30
CA GLY A 268 7.57 -1.75 7.26
C GLY A 268 6.76 -0.49 6.99
N TYR A 269 7.32 0.48 6.27
CA TYR A 269 6.64 1.72 5.87
C TYR A 269 6.14 1.73 4.42
N GLY A 270 6.12 0.57 3.74
CA GLY A 270 5.79 0.41 2.32
C GLY A 270 4.32 0.64 1.93
N GLY A 271 3.66 1.67 2.46
CA GLY A 271 2.25 1.99 2.20
C GLY A 271 1.99 2.95 1.03
N HIS A 272 3.00 3.67 0.53
CA HIS A 272 2.78 4.79 -0.40
C HIS A 272 2.13 4.41 -1.73
N ILE A 273 2.31 3.17 -2.15
CA ILE A 273 1.82 2.62 -3.40
C ILE A 273 0.29 2.58 -3.49
N VAL A 274 -0.39 2.39 -2.35
CA VAL A 274 -1.86 2.25 -2.23
C VAL A 274 -2.54 3.55 -1.84
N PHE A 275 -1.78 4.60 -1.52
CA PHE A 275 -2.33 5.88 -1.08
C PHE A 275 -3.21 6.58 -2.12
N PRO A 276 -2.91 6.57 -3.44
CA PRO A 276 -3.83 7.11 -4.43
C PRO A 276 -5.19 6.39 -4.45
N ASP A 277 -5.20 5.07 -4.32
CA ASP A 277 -6.44 4.27 -4.28
C ASP A 277 -7.23 4.55 -2.99
N LEU A 278 -6.54 4.64 -1.86
CA LEU A 278 -7.13 5.00 -0.57
C LEU A 278 -7.73 6.41 -0.60
N TYR A 279 -7.00 7.39 -1.12
CA TYR A 279 -7.43 8.78 -1.27
C TYR A 279 -8.72 8.87 -2.10
N LYS A 280 -8.80 8.10 -3.20
CA LYS A 280 -10.00 8.08 -4.06
C LYS A 280 -11.19 7.37 -3.44
N SER A 281 -10.95 6.36 -2.61
CA SER A 281 -12.03 5.67 -1.90
C SER A 281 -12.62 6.51 -0.76
N MET A 282 -11.96 7.58 -0.32
CA MET A 282 -12.47 8.42 0.75
C MET A 282 -13.60 9.32 0.26
N LYS A 283 -14.70 9.35 1.03
CA LYS A 283 -15.82 10.28 0.80
C LYS A 283 -15.41 11.75 0.89
N ASN A 284 -14.43 12.06 1.76
CA ASN A 284 -13.84 13.40 1.85
C ASN A 284 -12.31 13.32 1.79
N PRO A 285 -11.71 13.42 0.59
CA PRO A 285 -10.27 13.26 0.40
C PRO A 285 -9.41 14.32 1.11
N SER A 286 -9.95 15.50 1.45
CA SER A 286 -9.23 16.52 2.24
C SER A 286 -8.84 16.05 3.65
N LYS A 287 -9.49 14.99 4.16
CA LYS A 287 -9.13 14.35 5.44
C LYS A 287 -7.99 13.33 5.30
N PHE A 288 -7.49 13.05 4.10
CA PHE A 288 -6.45 12.03 3.86
C PHE A 288 -5.19 12.26 4.69
N THR A 289 -4.72 13.51 4.76
CA THR A 289 -3.57 13.86 5.60
C THR A 289 -3.83 13.56 7.08
N LYS A 290 -5.07 13.74 7.57
CA LYS A 290 -5.45 13.37 8.95
C LYS A 290 -5.46 11.86 9.16
N VAL A 291 -5.97 11.08 8.20
CA VAL A 291 -5.90 9.60 8.24
C VAL A 291 -4.46 9.14 8.41
N TYR A 292 -3.54 9.76 7.66
CA TYR A 292 -2.14 9.41 7.71
C TYR A 292 -1.51 9.71 9.08
N TYR A 293 -1.69 10.92 9.61
CA TYR A 293 -1.14 11.30 10.92
C TYR A 293 -1.75 10.51 12.08
N MET A 294 -2.98 10.01 11.96
CA MET A 294 -3.64 9.19 12.98
C MET A 294 -3.24 7.72 12.95
N SER A 295 -2.50 7.27 11.93
CA SER A 295 -1.94 5.93 11.91
C SER A 295 -0.84 5.82 12.99
N PRO A 296 -0.85 4.78 13.85
CA PRO A 296 0.03 4.64 15.02
C PRO A 296 1.52 4.39 14.69
N PHE A 297 1.90 4.47 13.41
CA PHE A 297 3.26 4.22 12.92
C PHE A 297 4.06 5.50 12.64
N ASN A 298 3.56 6.66 13.08
CA ASN A 298 4.23 7.95 12.96
C ASN A 298 4.87 8.36 14.29
#